data_AF-M0IAL0-F1
#
_entry.id   AF-M0IAL0-F1
#
_cell.length_a   1.000
_cell.length_b   1.000
_cell.length_c   1.000
_cell.angle_alpha   90.00
_cell.angle_beta   90.00
_cell.angle_gamma   90.00
#
_symmetry.space_group_name_H-M   'P 1'
#
loop_
_entity.id
_entity.type
_entity.pdbx_description
1 polymer ?
#
loop_
_entity_poly.entity_id
_entity_poly.type
_entity_poly.pdbx_seq_one_letter_code
_entity_poly.pdbx_strand_id
1 'polypeptide(L)'
;MVEAFAVASGKGGTGKTTSTLALGMALAEDYDVTVIDADTGMANLLFHAGLDDADVTLHDLLVDERDAAVSDAVYERFGMSVVPCGTSLAAFEAADPGRLRDVVAELAADTDVLLLDSPAALGSKSAVLPVVLADRIVVVLQPTVPSLSDGLKVQEYAHSYGTDTAGVVFNRVRPDENVDKIAEQAGRYFGGQTLASVPESDAVRAARREGKPLLEHAPDGPAADAFREAAARLDVRDGDGREVAERFKSAVVPRADMRIPRGELRRSRVVDDAAAVLRTVLDEELTGYVVFEPQDALLLGETTRGVVTFEDGVPVLAYDTEREVGGRDGLEGFAVTGPTRAAVHAVDADALADAHEVEAFRVPPGEPARVLAGDERLAAKTVDAAPDARREEGRDQSAVESFLADADAIEEIRSEAREEARARASEWGLDDVLADDADDTDSADDADAAAIDAGPDSR
;
A
#
# COMPACT_ATOMS: atom_id res chain seq x y z
N MET A 1 25.86 -14.30 -10.74
CA MET A 1 25.32 -14.45 -9.37
C MET A 1 24.14 -13.50 -9.32
N VAL A 2 23.04 -13.74 -8.63
CA VAL A 2 22.03 -12.67 -8.47
C VAL A 2 21.26 -12.84 -7.17
N GLU A 3 21.04 -11.73 -6.47
CA GLU A 3 20.03 -11.65 -5.42
C GLU A 3 19.14 -10.43 -5.65
N ALA A 4 17.83 -10.61 -5.53
CA ALA A 4 16.87 -9.55 -5.68
C ALA A 4 16.32 -9.06 -4.34
N PHE A 5 16.38 -7.75 -4.13
CA PHE A 5 15.81 -7.08 -2.98
C PHE A 5 14.67 -6.17 -3.40
N ALA A 6 13.54 -6.24 -2.70
CA ALA A 6 12.52 -5.19 -2.79
C ALA A 6 12.74 -4.18 -1.67
N VAL A 7 12.81 -2.91 -2.03
CA VAL A 7 12.84 -1.81 -1.05
C VAL A 7 11.41 -1.41 -0.76
N ALA A 8 10.93 -1.68 0.45
CA ALA A 8 9.52 -1.59 0.81
C ALA A 8 9.27 -0.74 2.07
N SER A 9 8.05 -0.23 2.22
CA SER A 9 7.65 0.62 3.35
C SER A 9 6.14 0.63 3.51
N GLY A 10 5.66 0.69 4.75
CA GLY A 10 4.23 0.68 5.04
C GLY A 10 3.48 1.98 4.71
N LYS A 11 4.20 3.09 4.47
CA LYS A 11 3.61 4.40 4.16
C LYS A 11 4.36 5.15 3.05
N GLY A 12 3.63 6.03 2.36
CA GLY A 12 4.23 7.02 1.46
C GLY A 12 5.11 8.02 2.22
N GLY A 13 6.14 8.54 1.55
CA GLY A 13 6.96 9.64 2.09
C GLY A 13 8.04 9.24 3.10
N THR A 14 8.23 7.97 3.41
CA THR A 14 9.33 7.43 4.26
C THR A 14 10.71 7.53 3.63
N GLY A 15 10.77 7.70 2.30
CA GLY A 15 12.00 7.88 1.53
C GLY A 15 12.52 6.64 0.81
N LYS A 16 11.66 5.64 0.53
CA LYS A 16 12.02 4.43 -0.26
C LYS A 16 12.88 4.72 -1.49
N THR A 17 12.37 5.46 -2.48
CA THR A 17 13.10 5.76 -3.73
C THR A 17 14.46 6.40 -3.49
N THR A 18 14.57 7.30 -2.51
CA THR A 18 15.85 7.87 -2.08
C THR A 18 16.78 6.79 -1.55
N SER A 19 16.27 5.92 -0.68
CA SER A 19 17.01 4.79 -0.11
C SER A 19 17.39 3.75 -1.18
N THR A 20 16.51 3.44 -2.13
CA THR A 20 16.74 2.51 -3.23
C THR A 20 17.92 2.97 -4.08
N LEU A 21 17.90 4.24 -4.52
CA LEU A 21 18.99 4.80 -5.32
C LEU A 21 20.31 4.90 -4.53
N ALA A 22 20.26 5.36 -3.28
CA ALA A 22 21.48 5.51 -2.46
C ALA A 22 22.10 4.16 -2.09
N LEU A 23 21.27 3.17 -1.74
CA LEU A 23 21.72 1.81 -1.47
C LEU A 23 22.27 1.15 -2.74
N GLY A 24 21.60 1.32 -3.89
CA GLY A 24 22.06 0.80 -5.17
C GLY A 24 23.42 1.38 -5.58
N MET A 25 23.58 2.69 -5.48
CA MET A 25 24.86 3.37 -5.74
C MET A 25 25.98 2.89 -4.82
N ALA A 26 25.69 2.64 -3.53
CA ALA A 26 26.70 2.14 -2.60
C ALA A 26 27.07 0.67 -2.85
N LEU A 27 26.10 -0.18 -3.22
CA LEU A 27 26.34 -1.57 -3.61
C LEU A 27 27.10 -1.67 -4.93
N ALA A 28 26.90 -0.71 -5.85
CA ALA A 28 27.56 -0.67 -7.14
C ALA A 28 29.09 -0.46 -7.06
N GLU A 29 29.62 -0.13 -5.87
CA GLU A 29 31.06 -0.12 -5.63
C GLU A 29 31.68 -1.53 -5.67
N ASP A 30 30.90 -2.56 -5.33
CA ASP A 30 31.35 -3.95 -5.19
C ASP A 30 30.59 -4.97 -6.08
N TYR A 31 29.41 -4.61 -6.59
CA TYR A 31 28.51 -5.51 -7.33
C TYR A 31 28.01 -4.88 -8.64
N ASP A 32 27.69 -5.70 -9.63
CA ASP A 32 26.90 -5.25 -10.79
C ASP A 32 25.43 -5.08 -10.37
N VAL A 33 24.98 -3.83 -10.18
CA VAL A 33 23.64 -3.49 -9.64
C VAL A 33 22.69 -3.05 -10.75
N THR A 34 21.46 -3.58 -10.72
CA THR A 34 20.33 -3.09 -11.51
C THR A 34 19.22 -2.60 -10.60
N VAL A 35 18.79 -1.35 -10.76
CA VAL A 35 17.64 -0.76 -10.04
C VAL A 35 16.45 -0.65 -10.97
N ILE A 36 15.30 -1.15 -10.55
CA ILE A 36 14.04 -1.09 -11.29
C ILE A 36 13.05 -0.26 -10.49
N ASP A 37 12.50 0.79 -11.11
CA ASP A 37 11.35 1.52 -10.57
C ASP A 37 10.11 0.66 -10.75
N ALA A 38 9.70 -0.04 -9.70
CA ALA A 38 8.57 -0.95 -9.74
C ALA A 38 7.29 -0.34 -9.13
N ASP A 39 7.31 0.96 -8.79
CA ASP A 39 6.13 1.76 -8.46
C ASP A 39 5.43 2.21 -9.75
N THR A 40 4.76 1.27 -10.42
CA THR A 40 4.14 1.53 -11.72
C THR A 40 2.99 2.54 -11.65
N GLY A 41 2.41 2.78 -10.48
CA GLY A 41 1.28 3.71 -10.29
C GLY A 41 1.72 5.14 -10.01
N MET A 42 2.85 5.33 -9.32
CA MET A 42 3.37 6.64 -8.94
C MET A 42 4.89 6.69 -9.17
N ALA A 43 5.30 6.57 -10.43
CA ALA A 43 6.70 6.55 -10.82
C ALA A 43 7.43 7.83 -10.40
N ASN A 44 8.37 7.69 -9.45
CA ASN A 44 9.15 8.80 -8.90
C ASN A 44 10.64 8.64 -9.19
N LEU A 45 11.14 7.41 -9.39
CA LEU A 45 12.57 7.14 -9.51
C LEU A 45 13.17 7.84 -10.72
N LEU A 46 12.43 7.89 -11.84
CA LEU A 46 12.88 8.55 -13.08
C LEU A 46 13.35 10.00 -12.84
N PHE A 47 12.64 10.76 -12.01
CA PHE A 47 12.99 12.16 -11.70
C PHE A 47 14.17 12.24 -10.75
N HIS A 48 14.26 11.30 -9.80
CA HIS A 48 15.37 11.22 -8.86
C HIS A 48 16.67 10.75 -9.53
N ALA A 49 16.56 10.03 -10.64
CA ALA A 49 17.67 9.55 -11.44
C ALA A 49 18.02 10.49 -12.60
N GLY A 50 17.25 11.55 -12.88
CA GLY A 50 17.43 12.45 -14.02
C GLY A 50 17.19 11.77 -15.37
N LEU A 51 16.14 10.97 -15.45
CA LEU A 51 15.68 10.17 -16.59
C LEU A 51 14.24 10.58 -17.00
N ASP A 52 13.89 11.85 -16.83
CA ASP A 52 12.60 12.42 -17.20
C ASP A 52 12.35 12.44 -18.71
N ASP A 53 13.42 12.45 -19.50
CA ASP A 53 13.38 12.36 -20.97
C ASP A 53 13.68 10.94 -21.50
N ALA A 54 13.49 9.89 -20.69
CA ALA A 54 13.73 8.51 -21.12
C ALA A 54 12.77 8.10 -22.26
N ASP A 55 13.33 7.65 -23.39
CA ASP A 55 12.57 7.25 -24.58
C ASP A 55 11.76 5.96 -24.38
N VAL A 56 12.31 5.00 -23.62
CA VAL A 56 11.69 3.71 -23.33
C VAL A 56 11.75 3.47 -21.83
N THR A 57 10.61 3.09 -21.25
CA THR A 57 10.45 2.90 -19.81
C THR A 57 9.89 1.52 -19.51
N LEU A 58 9.82 1.18 -18.22
CA LEU A 58 9.21 -0.08 -17.78
C LEU A 58 7.77 -0.23 -18.29
N HIS A 59 6.96 0.83 -18.33
CA HIS A 59 5.59 0.74 -18.85
C HIS A 59 5.55 0.24 -20.31
N ASP A 60 6.48 0.70 -21.15
CA ASP A 60 6.57 0.29 -22.55
C ASP A 60 6.92 -1.20 -22.71
N LEU A 61 7.56 -1.78 -21.69
CA LEU A 61 7.87 -3.22 -21.64
C LEU A 61 6.69 -4.06 -21.11
N LEU A 62 5.71 -3.45 -20.46
CA LEU A 62 4.56 -4.12 -19.83
C LEU A 62 3.33 -4.22 -20.75
N VAL A 63 3.31 -3.59 -21.93
CA VAL A 63 2.16 -3.65 -22.88
C VAL A 63 2.22 -4.82 -23.90
N ASP A 64 1.11 -5.54 -24.11
CA ASP A 64 1.03 -6.81 -24.88
C ASP A 64 1.85 -6.85 -26.19
N GLU A 65 1.74 -5.82 -27.02
CA GLU A 65 2.50 -5.67 -28.28
C GLU A 65 3.71 -4.74 -28.05
N ARG A 66 4.73 -5.19 -27.31
CA ARG A 66 5.96 -4.41 -27.09
C ARG A 66 6.77 -4.28 -28.39
N ASP A 67 7.09 -3.06 -28.78
CA ASP A 67 8.00 -2.75 -29.89
C ASP A 67 9.46 -2.54 -29.43
N ALA A 68 9.71 -2.55 -28.12
CA ALA A 68 11.02 -2.34 -27.51
C ALA A 68 11.60 -3.62 -26.88
N ALA A 69 12.92 -3.74 -26.92
CA ALA A 69 13.66 -4.75 -26.16
C ALA A 69 13.82 -4.30 -24.70
N VAL A 70 13.99 -5.24 -23.76
CA VAL A 70 14.21 -4.88 -22.34
C VAL A 70 15.44 -4.00 -22.19
N SER A 71 16.51 -4.28 -22.94
CA SER A 71 17.73 -3.48 -22.97
C SER A 71 17.52 -2.01 -23.37
N ASP A 72 16.45 -1.68 -24.10
CA ASP A 72 16.18 -0.30 -24.52
C ASP A 72 15.69 0.57 -23.35
N ALA A 73 15.12 -0.05 -22.31
CA ALA A 73 14.71 0.62 -21.08
C ALA A 73 15.82 0.64 -20.00
N VAL A 74 17.01 0.11 -20.29
CA VAL A 74 18.13 0.06 -19.34
C VAL A 74 19.06 1.25 -19.58
N TYR A 75 19.21 2.08 -18.56
CA TYR A 75 20.07 3.27 -18.60
C TYR A 75 21.22 3.14 -17.60
N GLU A 76 22.45 3.25 -18.10
CA GLU A 76 23.66 3.31 -17.27
C GLU A 76 23.75 4.65 -16.55
N ARG A 77 23.61 4.63 -15.21
CA ARG A 77 23.64 5.83 -14.37
C ARG A 77 24.29 5.51 -13.03
N PHE A 78 25.17 6.41 -12.57
CA PHE A 78 25.69 6.38 -11.21
C PHE A 78 26.44 5.07 -10.84
N GLY A 79 27.05 4.42 -11.83
CA GLY A 79 27.75 3.13 -11.63
C GLY A 79 26.84 1.90 -11.64
N MET A 80 25.55 2.06 -11.92
CA MET A 80 24.56 0.99 -11.95
C MET A 80 23.65 1.08 -13.19
N SER A 81 23.00 -0.02 -13.51
CA SER A 81 21.89 -0.04 -14.47
C SER A 81 20.60 0.47 -13.80
N VAL A 82 19.86 1.36 -14.47
CA VAL A 82 18.59 1.90 -13.98
C VAL A 82 17.49 1.72 -15.01
N VAL A 83 16.39 1.10 -14.59
CA VAL A 83 15.17 0.89 -15.39
C VAL A 83 14.07 1.78 -14.82
N PRO A 84 13.82 2.97 -15.41
CA PRO A 84 12.79 3.88 -14.92
C PRO A 84 11.40 3.39 -15.31
N CYS A 85 10.41 3.70 -14.48
CA CYS A 85 9.01 3.55 -14.86
C CYS A 85 8.51 4.83 -15.53
N GLY A 86 7.64 4.70 -16.52
CA GLY A 86 7.06 5.84 -17.22
C GLY A 86 6.02 6.57 -16.36
N THR A 87 5.63 7.76 -16.81
CA THR A 87 4.54 8.56 -16.22
C THR A 87 3.31 8.63 -17.13
N SER A 88 3.33 7.91 -18.25
CA SER A 88 2.24 7.90 -19.22
C SER A 88 1.03 7.17 -18.67
N LEU A 89 -0.08 7.89 -18.46
CA LEU A 89 -1.33 7.30 -17.99
C LEU A 89 -1.84 6.21 -18.94
N ALA A 90 -1.73 6.42 -20.26
CA ALA A 90 -2.15 5.43 -21.25
C ALA A 90 -1.28 4.16 -21.23
N ALA A 91 0.03 4.30 -20.98
CA ALA A 91 0.93 3.16 -20.86
C ALA A 91 0.72 2.42 -19.54
N PHE A 92 0.42 3.14 -18.46
CA PHE A 92 -0.01 2.55 -17.19
C PHE A 92 -1.32 1.75 -17.32
N GLU A 93 -2.35 2.30 -17.96
CA GLU A 93 -3.63 1.61 -18.20
C GLU A 93 -3.48 0.35 -19.05
N ALA A 94 -2.53 0.35 -20.00
CA ALA A 94 -2.28 -0.77 -20.90
C ALA A 94 -1.27 -1.80 -20.35
N ALA A 95 -0.57 -1.49 -19.25
CA ALA A 95 0.45 -2.34 -18.68
C ALA A 95 -0.15 -3.61 -18.09
N ASP A 96 0.40 -4.78 -18.43
CA ASP A 96 0.14 -6.04 -17.75
C ASP A 96 1.18 -6.26 -16.64
N PRO A 97 0.81 -6.17 -15.36
CA PRO A 97 1.74 -6.44 -14.25
C PRO A 97 2.34 -7.84 -14.31
N GLY A 98 1.65 -8.83 -14.88
CA GLY A 98 2.15 -10.18 -15.06
C GLY A 98 3.46 -10.26 -15.85
N ARG A 99 3.70 -9.28 -16.75
CA ARG A 99 4.89 -9.21 -17.61
C ARG A 99 6.11 -8.64 -16.91
N LEU A 100 5.94 -8.01 -15.74
CA LEU A 100 7.07 -7.57 -14.92
C LEU A 100 7.98 -8.75 -14.57
N ARG A 101 7.41 -9.96 -14.42
CA ARG A 101 8.17 -11.20 -14.19
C ARG A 101 9.18 -11.48 -15.30
N ASP A 102 8.74 -11.37 -16.55
CA ASP A 102 9.58 -11.67 -17.70
C ASP A 102 10.68 -10.63 -17.84
N VAL A 103 10.36 -9.35 -17.60
CA VAL A 103 11.34 -8.25 -17.59
C VAL A 103 12.37 -8.44 -16.48
N VAL A 104 11.92 -8.69 -15.25
CA VAL A 104 12.83 -8.93 -14.10
C VAL A 104 13.67 -10.19 -14.32
N ALA A 105 13.11 -11.26 -14.87
CA ALA A 105 13.85 -12.48 -15.19
C ALA A 105 14.92 -12.25 -16.26
N GLU A 106 14.65 -11.41 -17.27
CA GLU A 106 15.63 -11.04 -18.30
C GLU A 106 16.77 -10.21 -17.68
N LEU A 107 16.44 -9.22 -16.85
CA LEU A 107 17.43 -8.36 -16.17
C LEU A 107 18.26 -9.12 -15.13
N ALA A 108 17.67 -10.09 -14.43
CA ALA A 108 18.35 -10.90 -13.42
C ALA A 108 19.46 -11.80 -14.01
N ALA A 109 19.52 -11.98 -15.34
CA ALA A 109 20.55 -12.78 -15.98
C ALA A 109 21.93 -12.10 -16.00
N ASP A 110 21.96 -10.76 -15.95
CA ASP A 110 23.15 -9.94 -16.24
C ASP A 110 23.53 -8.98 -15.09
N THR A 111 23.08 -9.24 -13.85
CA THR A 111 23.36 -8.41 -12.68
C THR A 111 23.63 -9.28 -11.44
N ASP A 112 24.48 -8.80 -10.52
CA ASP A 112 24.72 -9.44 -9.22
C ASP A 112 23.66 -9.07 -8.17
N VAL A 113 23.12 -7.85 -8.24
CA VAL A 113 22.07 -7.38 -7.32
C VAL A 113 20.98 -6.68 -8.09
N LEU A 114 19.73 -7.05 -7.82
CA LEU A 114 18.55 -6.43 -8.41
C LEU A 114 17.74 -5.73 -7.31
N LEU A 115 17.61 -4.41 -7.38
CA LEU A 115 16.81 -3.62 -6.44
C LEU A 115 15.48 -3.22 -7.07
N LEU A 116 14.38 -3.64 -6.47
CA LEU A 116 13.03 -3.27 -6.87
C LEU A 116 12.51 -2.15 -5.96
N ASP A 117 12.36 -0.94 -6.50
CA ASP A 117 11.69 0.16 -5.77
C ASP A 117 10.20 -0.15 -5.71
N SER A 118 9.69 -0.60 -4.56
CA SER A 118 8.28 -0.96 -4.45
C SER A 118 7.42 0.29 -4.29
N PRO A 119 6.13 0.25 -4.67
CA PRO A 119 5.19 1.27 -4.26
C PRO A 119 5.02 1.33 -2.76
N ALA A 120 4.48 2.45 -2.27
CA ALA A 120 4.14 2.61 -0.87
C ALA A 120 2.80 1.92 -0.56
N ALA A 121 2.74 1.21 0.57
CA ALA A 121 1.59 0.41 1.00
C ALA A 121 1.23 -0.75 0.05
N LEU A 122 0.80 -1.87 0.63
CA LEU A 122 0.55 -3.12 -0.10
C LEU A 122 -0.95 -3.30 -0.42
N GLY A 123 -1.62 -2.21 -0.79
CA GLY A 123 -3.08 -2.16 -0.96
C GLY A 123 -3.61 -2.74 -2.28
N SER A 124 -2.73 -3.07 -3.24
CA SER A 124 -3.11 -3.60 -4.55
C SER A 124 -2.17 -4.70 -5.05
N LYS A 125 -2.60 -5.46 -6.08
CA LYS A 125 -1.82 -6.54 -6.72
C LYS A 125 -0.52 -6.05 -7.36
N SER A 126 -0.60 -4.92 -8.07
CA SER A 126 0.58 -4.28 -8.66
C SER A 126 1.54 -3.84 -7.55
N ALA A 127 1.02 -3.45 -6.39
CA ALA A 127 1.84 -3.00 -5.28
C ALA A 127 2.61 -4.11 -4.54
N VAL A 128 2.07 -5.33 -4.52
CA VAL A 128 2.76 -6.48 -3.90
C VAL A 128 3.79 -7.13 -4.81
N LEU A 129 3.63 -7.00 -6.13
CA LEU A 129 4.41 -7.74 -7.10
C LEU A 129 5.94 -7.60 -6.90
N PRO A 130 6.51 -6.41 -6.66
CA PRO A 130 7.94 -6.27 -6.40
C PRO A 130 8.42 -7.08 -5.19
N VAL A 131 7.60 -7.12 -4.12
CA VAL A 131 7.90 -7.88 -2.91
C VAL A 131 7.88 -9.38 -3.18
N VAL A 132 6.88 -9.88 -3.92
CA VAL A 132 6.76 -11.31 -4.28
C VAL A 132 7.90 -11.77 -5.18
N LEU A 133 8.40 -10.89 -6.05
CA LEU A 133 9.51 -11.22 -6.93
C LEU A 133 10.83 -11.29 -6.15
N ALA A 134 11.06 -10.39 -5.20
CA ALA A 134 12.31 -10.35 -4.44
C ALA A 134 12.60 -11.62 -3.62
N ASP A 135 13.89 -11.93 -3.45
CA ASP A 135 14.38 -12.92 -2.47
C ASP A 135 14.10 -12.44 -1.06
N ARG A 136 14.41 -11.16 -0.82
CA ARG A 136 14.28 -10.53 0.48
C ARG A 136 13.85 -9.08 0.38
N ILE A 137 13.25 -8.55 1.44
CA ILE A 137 12.91 -7.13 1.52
C ILE A 137 13.92 -6.33 2.35
N VAL A 138 14.17 -5.10 1.93
CA VAL A 138 14.75 -4.05 2.76
C VAL A 138 13.63 -3.10 3.18
N VAL A 139 13.35 -3.04 4.48
CA VAL A 139 12.25 -2.23 5.01
C VAL A 139 12.75 -0.83 5.37
N VAL A 140 12.16 0.20 4.77
CA VAL A 140 12.49 1.61 5.03
C VAL A 140 11.44 2.23 5.95
N LEU A 141 11.86 2.71 7.11
CA LEU A 141 11.00 3.21 8.18
C LEU A 141 11.48 4.55 8.70
N GLN A 142 10.59 5.34 9.26
CA GLN A 142 10.96 6.42 10.17
C GLN A 142 10.98 5.89 11.61
N PRO A 143 11.77 6.48 12.52
CA PRO A 143 11.85 6.05 13.92
C PRO A 143 10.63 6.52 14.74
N THR A 144 9.42 6.20 14.26
CA THR A 144 8.15 6.52 14.92
C THR A 144 7.31 5.27 15.10
N VAL A 145 6.52 5.21 16.18
CA VAL A 145 5.64 4.06 16.47
C VAL A 145 4.69 3.73 15.30
N PRO A 146 4.03 4.71 14.65
CA PRO A 146 3.18 4.41 13.50
C PRO A 146 3.96 3.81 12.33
N SER A 147 5.16 4.33 12.02
CA SER A 147 5.97 3.79 10.92
C SER A 147 6.42 2.36 11.22
N LEU A 148 6.82 2.06 12.46
CA LEU A 148 7.20 0.72 12.89
C LEU A 148 6.04 -0.27 12.71
N SER A 149 4.83 0.10 13.15
CA SER A 149 3.63 -0.73 13.01
C SER A 149 3.33 -1.08 11.55
N ASP A 150 3.38 -0.10 10.64
CA ASP A 150 3.15 -0.37 9.21
C ASP A 150 4.29 -1.18 8.58
N GLY A 151 5.52 -0.98 9.04
CA GLY A 151 6.66 -1.80 8.65
C GLY A 151 6.49 -3.29 9.01
N LEU A 152 5.96 -3.58 10.20
CA LEU A 152 5.69 -4.96 10.63
C LEU A 152 4.65 -5.63 9.73
N LYS A 153 3.61 -4.90 9.32
CA LYS A 153 2.63 -5.41 8.35
C LYS A 153 3.27 -5.73 7.00
N VAL A 154 4.17 -4.88 6.51
CA VAL A 154 4.93 -5.14 5.27
C VAL A 154 5.76 -6.41 5.40
N GLN A 155 6.44 -6.59 6.53
CA GLN A 155 7.21 -7.80 6.81
C GLN A 155 6.33 -9.05 6.88
N GLU A 156 5.24 -9.02 7.64
CA GLU A 156 4.30 -10.15 7.76
C GLU A 156 3.74 -10.54 6.39
N TYR A 157 3.42 -9.54 5.57
CA TYR A 157 2.93 -9.74 4.23
C TYR A 157 3.99 -10.34 3.30
N ALA A 158 5.22 -9.83 3.31
CA ALA A 158 6.33 -10.42 2.55
C ALA A 158 6.59 -11.88 2.97
N HIS A 159 6.62 -12.16 4.28
CA HIS A 159 6.79 -13.51 4.80
C HIS A 159 5.65 -14.45 4.38
N SER A 160 4.40 -13.95 4.26
CA SER A 160 3.28 -14.75 3.76
C SER A 160 3.47 -15.25 2.32
N TYR A 161 4.32 -14.58 1.53
CA TYR A 161 4.71 -14.98 0.19
C TYR A 161 6.07 -15.69 0.11
N GLY A 162 6.68 -15.96 1.27
CA GLY A 162 8.00 -16.58 1.35
C GLY A 162 9.17 -15.65 1.04
N THR A 163 8.94 -14.34 1.05
CA THR A 163 9.99 -13.32 0.90
C THR A 163 10.50 -12.92 2.28
N ASP A 164 11.75 -13.28 2.60
CA ASP A 164 12.34 -13.00 3.92
C ASP A 164 12.72 -11.52 4.09
N THR A 165 13.09 -11.10 5.30
CA THR A 165 13.61 -9.74 5.55
C THR A 165 15.14 -9.73 5.52
N ALA A 166 15.74 -8.91 4.65
CA ALA A 166 17.19 -8.71 4.60
C ALA A 166 17.67 -7.75 5.69
N GLY A 167 16.89 -6.70 5.96
CA GLY A 167 17.18 -5.76 7.01
C GLY A 167 16.30 -4.51 6.98
N VAL A 168 16.55 -3.62 7.92
CA VAL A 168 15.78 -2.39 8.15
C VAL A 168 16.67 -1.16 8.01
N VAL A 169 16.18 -0.14 7.32
CA VAL A 169 16.79 1.19 7.25
C VAL A 169 15.89 2.18 7.99
N PHE A 170 16.39 2.76 9.08
CA PHE A 170 15.75 3.91 9.73
C PHE A 170 16.16 5.17 8.99
N ASN A 171 15.21 5.81 8.32
CA ASN A 171 15.43 7.02 7.55
C ASN A 171 14.86 8.25 8.26
N ARG A 172 15.43 9.42 7.97
CA ARG A 172 15.06 10.72 8.54
C ARG A 172 15.14 10.78 10.06
N VAL A 173 16.17 10.14 10.61
CA VAL A 173 16.47 10.15 12.04
C VAL A 173 16.85 11.56 12.51
N ARG A 174 16.18 12.08 13.53
CA ARG A 174 16.52 13.36 14.16
C ARG A 174 17.39 13.17 15.41
N PRO A 175 18.22 14.16 15.79
CA PRO A 175 19.14 14.04 16.92
C PRO A 175 18.47 13.82 18.29
N ASP A 176 17.25 14.29 18.44
CA ASP A 176 16.40 14.22 19.63
C ASP A 176 15.64 12.88 19.75
N GLU A 177 15.58 12.10 18.67
CA GLU A 177 14.96 10.78 18.68
C GLU A 177 15.92 9.78 19.34
N ASN A 178 15.42 8.97 20.29
CA ASN A 178 16.21 7.96 20.97
C ASN A 178 16.41 6.73 20.07
N VAL A 179 17.15 6.94 18.99
CA VAL A 179 17.31 6.00 17.87
C VAL A 179 17.96 4.72 18.31
N ASP A 180 18.87 4.77 19.28
CA ASP A 180 19.50 3.59 19.85
C ASP A 180 18.45 2.69 20.55
N LYS A 181 17.54 3.26 21.35
CA LYS A 181 16.42 2.51 21.95
C LYS A 181 15.43 1.99 20.89
N ILE A 182 15.11 2.81 19.88
CA ILE A 182 14.14 2.46 18.83
C ILE A 182 14.71 1.37 17.91
N ALA A 183 15.98 1.46 17.53
CA ALA A 183 16.67 0.46 16.73
C ALA A 183 16.88 -0.85 17.51
N GLU A 184 17.20 -0.78 18.82
CA GLU A 184 17.25 -1.96 19.68
C GLU A 184 15.89 -2.66 19.77
N GLN A 185 14.80 -1.89 19.91
CA GLN A 185 13.45 -2.42 19.95
C GLN A 185 13.02 -2.98 18.58
N ALA A 186 13.31 -2.30 17.49
CA ALA A 186 13.00 -2.79 16.15
C ALA A 186 13.75 -4.08 15.82
N GLY A 187 15.01 -4.21 16.22
CA GLY A 187 15.76 -5.46 16.09
C GLY A 187 15.16 -6.65 16.85
N ARG A 188 14.22 -6.42 17.79
CA ARG A 188 13.46 -7.50 18.46
C ARG A 188 12.24 -7.97 17.68
N TYR A 189 11.71 -7.16 16.76
CA TYR A 189 10.45 -7.44 16.06
C TYR A 189 10.61 -7.63 14.55
N PHE A 190 11.60 -6.98 13.95
CA PHE A 190 11.95 -7.21 12.56
C PHE A 190 12.89 -8.41 12.45
N GLY A 191 12.60 -9.32 11.52
CA GLY A 191 13.36 -10.56 11.30
C GLY A 191 14.76 -10.37 10.69
N GLY A 192 15.12 -9.12 10.36
CA GLY A 192 16.42 -8.73 9.82
C GLY A 192 17.17 -7.73 10.71
N GLN A 193 18.45 -7.53 10.43
CA GLN A 193 19.27 -6.57 11.16
C GLN A 193 18.95 -5.12 10.78
N THR A 194 19.27 -4.19 11.67
CA THR A 194 19.33 -2.76 11.32
C THR A 194 20.54 -2.51 10.42
N LEU A 195 20.29 -2.18 9.15
CA LEU A 195 21.31 -1.88 8.15
C LEU A 195 21.91 -0.49 8.38
N ALA A 196 21.07 0.52 8.64
CA ALA A 196 21.54 1.86 8.97
C ALA A 196 20.47 2.72 9.64
N SER A 197 20.94 3.78 10.29
CA SER A 197 20.14 4.91 10.76
C SER A 197 20.58 6.18 10.03
N VAL A 198 19.85 6.53 8.97
CA VAL A 198 20.11 7.66 8.11
C VAL A 198 19.52 8.92 8.74
N PRO A 199 20.34 9.94 9.07
CA PRO A 199 19.85 11.18 9.67
C PRO A 199 19.00 12.00 8.70
N GLU A 200 18.05 12.75 9.24
CA GLU A 200 17.39 13.84 8.51
C GLU A 200 18.46 14.81 7.99
N SER A 201 18.39 15.12 6.70
CA SER A 201 19.51 15.73 5.99
C SER A 201 19.03 16.73 4.96
N ASP A 202 19.49 17.97 5.09
CA ASP A 202 19.26 19.01 4.09
C ASP A 202 19.93 18.69 2.75
N ALA A 203 21.02 17.91 2.76
CA ALA A 203 21.67 17.45 1.53
C ALA A 203 20.76 16.49 0.75
N VAL A 204 20.02 15.60 1.43
CA VAL A 204 19.00 14.75 0.79
C VAL A 204 17.90 15.60 0.16
N ARG A 205 17.43 16.64 0.87
CA ARG A 205 16.40 17.55 0.36
C ARG A 205 16.90 18.37 -0.82
N ALA A 206 18.16 18.82 -0.80
CA ALA A 206 18.80 19.55 -1.89
C ALA A 206 18.97 18.66 -3.13
N ALA A 207 19.48 17.44 -2.96
CA ALA A 207 19.63 16.45 -4.04
C ALA A 207 18.30 16.19 -4.76
N ARG A 208 17.21 15.99 -4.00
CA ARG A 208 15.86 15.81 -4.56
C ARG A 208 15.40 17.02 -5.39
N ARG A 209 15.66 18.25 -4.93
CA ARG A 209 15.30 19.47 -5.67
C ARG A 209 16.06 19.61 -6.98
N GLU A 210 17.26 19.04 -7.06
CA GLU A 210 18.10 19.05 -8.26
C GLU A 210 17.87 17.84 -9.18
N GLY A 211 16.97 16.91 -8.83
CA GLY A 211 16.74 15.70 -9.63
C GLY A 211 17.94 14.76 -9.65
N LYS A 212 18.70 14.70 -8.55
CA LYS A 212 19.88 13.84 -8.41
C LYS A 212 19.78 12.92 -7.19
N PRO A 213 20.37 11.72 -7.23
CA PRO A 213 20.53 10.88 -6.05
C PRO A 213 21.44 11.53 -5.00
N LEU A 214 21.29 11.14 -3.73
CA LEU A 214 22.09 11.67 -2.63
C LEU A 214 23.59 11.51 -2.88
N LEU A 215 24.05 10.29 -3.21
CA LEU A 215 25.48 10.00 -3.32
C LEU A 215 26.14 10.69 -4.51
N GLU A 216 25.37 11.09 -5.53
CA GLU A 216 25.86 11.91 -6.65
C GLU A 216 25.96 13.40 -6.24
N HIS A 217 24.93 13.92 -5.57
CA HIS A 217 24.85 15.34 -5.21
C HIS A 217 25.76 15.69 -4.02
N ALA A 218 25.79 14.84 -3.00
CA ALA A 218 26.55 15.00 -1.78
C ALA A 218 27.15 13.64 -1.38
N PRO A 219 28.27 13.24 -2.01
CA PRO A 219 28.92 11.95 -1.74
C PRO A 219 29.48 11.86 -0.31
N ASP A 220 29.78 13.00 0.32
CA ASP A 220 30.33 13.04 1.67
C ASP A 220 29.26 13.43 2.70
N GLY A 221 29.36 12.88 3.91
CA GLY A 221 28.60 13.32 5.07
C GLY A 221 27.69 12.26 5.66
N PRO A 222 27.01 12.58 6.79
CA PRO A 222 26.42 11.55 7.65
C PRO A 222 25.36 10.67 6.97
N ALA A 223 24.52 11.24 6.10
CA ALA A 223 23.52 10.48 5.38
C ALA A 223 24.14 9.59 4.28
N ALA A 224 25.17 10.08 3.59
CA ALA A 224 25.89 9.30 2.58
C ALA A 224 26.65 8.13 3.22
N ASP A 225 27.33 8.39 4.33
CA ASP A 225 28.06 7.39 5.11
C ASP A 225 27.12 6.31 5.66
N ALA A 226 25.92 6.69 6.12
CA ALA A 226 24.92 5.74 6.59
C ALA A 226 24.41 4.80 5.47
N PHE A 227 24.27 5.26 4.22
CA PHE A 227 23.91 4.37 3.11
C PHE A 227 25.04 3.43 2.70
N ARG A 228 26.30 3.88 2.75
CA ARG A 228 27.45 2.98 2.56
C ARG A 228 27.54 1.93 3.66
N GLU A 229 27.24 2.30 4.90
CA GLU A 229 27.13 1.35 6.01
C GLU A 229 25.99 0.35 5.78
N ALA A 230 24.84 0.81 5.30
CA ALA A 230 23.72 -0.08 4.95
C ALA A 230 24.13 -1.11 3.90
N ALA A 231 24.82 -0.68 2.83
CA ALA A 231 25.34 -1.56 1.79
C ALA A 231 26.35 -2.58 2.34
N ALA A 232 27.31 -2.12 3.17
CA ALA A 232 28.32 -2.99 3.77
C ALA A 232 27.74 -4.01 4.76
N ARG A 233 26.61 -3.70 5.41
CA ARG A 233 25.91 -4.64 6.30
C ARG A 233 24.96 -5.56 5.55
N LEU A 234 24.46 -5.16 4.38
CA LEU A 234 23.54 -5.99 3.59
C LEU A 234 24.28 -7.24 3.11
N ASP A 235 23.95 -8.37 3.72
CA ASP A 235 24.43 -9.69 3.29
C ASP A 235 23.87 -9.97 1.90
N VAL A 236 24.69 -10.01 0.86
CA VAL A 236 24.30 -10.43 -0.51
C VAL A 236 24.66 -11.90 -0.67
N ARG A 237 23.67 -12.73 -1.02
CA ARG A 237 23.75 -14.18 -1.11
C ARG A 237 23.91 -14.63 -2.55
N ASP A 238 24.72 -15.67 -2.73
CA ASP A 238 24.97 -16.25 -4.04
C ASP A 238 23.74 -17.02 -4.57
N GLY A 239 23.00 -16.43 -5.50
CA GLY A 239 22.00 -17.11 -6.34
C GLY A 239 22.54 -17.46 -7.73
N ASP A 240 22.15 -18.60 -8.31
CA ASP A 240 22.34 -18.86 -9.74
C ASP A 240 21.35 -17.99 -10.53
N GLY A 241 21.87 -17.06 -11.35
CA GLY A 241 21.07 -16.15 -12.17
C GLY A 241 20.02 -16.85 -13.04
N ARG A 242 20.28 -18.07 -13.49
CA ARG A 242 19.30 -18.84 -14.25
C ARG A 242 18.21 -19.42 -13.37
N GLU A 243 18.55 -19.93 -12.19
CA GLU A 243 17.56 -20.44 -11.24
C GLU A 243 16.68 -19.30 -10.71
N VAL A 244 17.27 -18.14 -10.47
CA VAL A 244 16.54 -16.94 -10.04
C VAL A 244 15.64 -16.41 -11.17
N ALA A 245 16.13 -16.34 -12.41
CA ALA A 245 15.31 -15.99 -13.57
C ALA A 245 14.13 -16.96 -13.78
N GLU A 246 14.37 -18.29 -13.66
CA GLU A 246 13.30 -19.29 -13.74
C GLU A 246 12.33 -19.20 -12.54
N ARG A 247 12.81 -18.83 -11.35
CA ARG A 247 11.96 -18.54 -10.19
C ARG A 247 11.05 -17.35 -10.48
N PHE A 248 11.56 -16.26 -11.04
CA PHE A 248 10.72 -15.11 -11.40
C PHE A 248 9.64 -15.45 -12.42
N LYS A 249 9.97 -16.25 -13.45
CA LYS A 249 8.99 -16.73 -14.44
C LYS A 249 7.92 -17.63 -13.81
N SER A 250 8.33 -18.48 -12.87
CA SER A 250 7.44 -19.44 -12.19
C SER A 250 6.77 -18.88 -10.93
N ALA A 251 7.14 -17.68 -10.48
CA ALA A 251 6.64 -17.07 -9.26
C ALA A 251 5.12 -16.99 -9.31
N VAL A 252 4.46 -17.59 -8.32
CA VAL A 252 3.00 -17.53 -8.18
C VAL A 252 2.68 -16.16 -7.58
N VAL A 253 2.50 -15.15 -8.42
CA VAL A 253 1.83 -13.91 -7.98
C VAL A 253 0.40 -14.29 -7.66
N PRO A 254 -0.20 -13.70 -6.60
CA PRO A 254 -1.63 -13.77 -6.38
C PRO A 254 -2.35 -13.58 -7.71
N ARG A 255 -2.99 -14.63 -8.22
CA ARG A 255 -4.03 -14.46 -9.23
C ARG A 255 -5.14 -13.74 -8.50
N ALA A 256 -5.19 -12.43 -8.65
CA ALA A 256 -6.44 -11.74 -8.45
C ALA A 256 -6.89 -11.13 -9.77
N ASP A 257 -6.80 -11.90 -10.85
CA ASP A 257 -7.89 -11.84 -11.81
C ASP A 257 -9.16 -12.31 -11.08
N MET A 258 -9.76 -11.45 -10.27
CA MET A 258 -11.14 -11.64 -9.84
C MET A 258 -11.99 -11.40 -11.09
N ARG A 259 -12.05 -12.42 -11.94
CA ARG A 259 -12.96 -12.46 -13.08
C ARG A 259 -14.32 -12.79 -12.51
N ILE A 260 -15.08 -11.76 -12.16
CA ILE A 260 -16.51 -11.93 -11.97
C ILE A 260 -17.08 -12.35 -13.33
N PRO A 261 -17.62 -13.58 -13.46
CA PRO A 261 -18.12 -14.10 -14.72
C PRO A 261 -19.30 -13.24 -15.18
N ARG A 262 -19.56 -13.21 -16.50
CA ARG A 262 -20.75 -12.52 -17.02
C ARG A 262 -22.01 -13.24 -16.54
N GLY A 263 -22.72 -12.63 -15.60
CA GLY A 263 -23.99 -13.14 -15.09
C GLY A 263 -25.20 -12.68 -15.90
N GLU A 264 -26.29 -13.45 -15.80
CA GLU A 264 -27.60 -13.11 -16.34
C GLU A 264 -28.16 -11.90 -15.57
N LEU A 265 -28.34 -10.76 -16.26
CA LEU A 265 -28.95 -9.59 -15.64
C LEU A 265 -30.41 -9.89 -15.27
N ARG A 266 -30.70 -9.96 -13.97
CA ARG A 266 -32.07 -10.14 -13.45
C ARG A 266 -32.82 -8.82 -13.37
N ARG A 267 -32.13 -7.77 -12.91
CA ARG A 267 -32.75 -6.46 -12.68
C ARG A 267 -31.73 -5.33 -12.72
N SER A 268 -32.10 -4.18 -13.27
CA SER A 268 -31.35 -2.93 -13.14
C SER A 268 -32.32 -1.80 -12.81
N ARG A 269 -32.09 -1.08 -11.71
CA ARG A 269 -32.92 0.07 -11.30
C ARG A 269 -32.09 1.09 -10.52
N VAL A 270 -32.51 2.35 -10.56
CA VAL A 270 -32.03 3.37 -9.62
C VAL A 270 -32.80 3.20 -8.31
N VAL A 271 -32.09 3.20 -7.19
CA VAL A 271 -32.64 3.12 -5.84
C VAL A 271 -32.11 4.28 -5.02
N ASP A 272 -32.93 4.80 -4.11
CA ASP A 272 -32.52 5.86 -3.19
C ASP A 272 -31.59 5.35 -2.08
N ASP A 273 -31.60 4.03 -1.84
CA ASP A 273 -30.84 3.35 -0.80
C ASP A 273 -30.55 1.89 -1.22
N ALA A 274 -29.32 1.44 -0.96
CA ALA A 274 -28.85 0.08 -1.23
C ALA A 274 -29.59 -0.99 -0.41
N ALA A 275 -30.14 -0.64 0.77
CA ALA A 275 -30.80 -1.60 1.66
C ALA A 275 -31.97 -2.33 0.98
N ALA A 276 -32.71 -1.64 0.10
CA ALA A 276 -33.82 -2.25 -0.64
C ALA A 276 -33.36 -3.35 -1.60
N VAL A 277 -32.16 -3.21 -2.18
CA VAL A 277 -31.55 -4.19 -3.07
C VAL A 277 -31.00 -5.35 -2.25
N LEU A 278 -30.24 -5.07 -1.20
CA LEU A 278 -29.66 -6.08 -0.31
C LEU A 278 -30.73 -6.97 0.34
N ARG A 279 -31.86 -6.40 0.79
CA ARG A 279 -33.00 -7.19 1.29
C ARG A 279 -33.56 -8.14 0.24
N THR A 280 -33.72 -7.65 -1.00
CA THR A 280 -34.25 -8.48 -2.09
C THR A 280 -33.30 -9.63 -2.42
N VAL A 281 -32.00 -9.34 -2.48
CA VAL A 281 -30.94 -10.33 -2.74
C VAL A 281 -30.90 -11.42 -1.66
N LEU A 282 -31.05 -11.02 -0.39
CA LEU A 282 -31.14 -11.94 0.74
C LEU A 282 -32.41 -12.79 0.70
N ASP A 283 -33.57 -12.17 0.49
CA ASP A 283 -34.87 -12.87 0.47
C ASP A 283 -35.00 -13.83 -0.73
N GLU A 284 -34.33 -13.54 -1.86
CA GLU A 284 -34.31 -14.37 -3.06
C GLU A 284 -33.19 -15.43 -3.06
N GLU A 285 -32.37 -15.48 -2.00
CA GLU A 285 -31.22 -16.41 -1.88
C GLU A 285 -30.32 -16.36 -3.13
N LEU A 286 -30.00 -15.15 -3.61
CA LEU A 286 -29.24 -14.99 -4.85
C LEU A 286 -27.79 -15.49 -4.70
N THR A 287 -27.39 -16.37 -5.62
CA THR A 287 -25.98 -16.59 -5.96
C THR A 287 -25.61 -15.82 -7.22
N GLY A 288 -24.68 -14.87 -7.08
CA GLY A 288 -24.49 -13.84 -8.10
C GLY A 288 -23.75 -12.62 -7.58
N TYR A 289 -23.97 -11.48 -8.23
CA TYR A 289 -23.34 -10.22 -7.83
C TYR A 289 -24.24 -9.03 -8.13
N VAL A 290 -24.04 -7.95 -7.37
CA VAL A 290 -24.69 -6.67 -7.59
C VAL A 290 -23.63 -5.63 -7.92
N VAL A 291 -23.87 -4.89 -8.99
CA VAL A 291 -23.08 -3.72 -9.37
C VAL A 291 -23.80 -2.47 -8.88
N PHE A 292 -23.10 -1.65 -8.09
CA PHE A 292 -23.56 -0.36 -7.60
C PHE A 292 -22.81 0.78 -8.32
N GLU A 293 -23.57 1.70 -8.92
CA GLU A 293 -23.07 2.87 -9.64
C GLU A 293 -23.76 4.13 -9.08
N PRO A 294 -23.12 4.89 -8.16
CA PRO A 294 -23.66 6.12 -7.62
C PRO A 294 -23.91 7.17 -8.71
N GLN A 295 -25.07 7.84 -8.69
CA GLN A 295 -25.43 8.80 -9.75
C GLN A 295 -24.65 10.12 -9.65
N ASP A 296 -24.24 10.53 -8.46
CA ASP A 296 -23.52 11.79 -8.26
C ASP A 296 -22.10 11.74 -8.89
N ALA A 297 -21.48 10.56 -8.91
CA ALA A 297 -20.22 10.31 -9.61
C ALA A 297 -20.41 10.48 -11.14
N LEU A 298 -21.50 9.96 -11.71
CA LEU A 298 -21.84 10.10 -13.14
C LEU A 298 -22.06 11.56 -13.59
N LEU A 299 -22.47 12.44 -12.67
CA LEU A 299 -22.70 13.87 -12.96
C LEU A 299 -21.41 14.71 -12.90
N LEU A 300 -20.40 14.26 -12.15
CA LEU A 300 -19.09 14.91 -12.00
C LEU A 300 -18.02 14.35 -12.96
N GLY A 301 -18.35 13.32 -13.74
CA GLY A 301 -17.41 12.64 -14.64
C GLY A 301 -16.51 11.63 -13.94
N GLU A 302 -16.83 11.27 -12.69
CA GLU A 302 -16.17 10.21 -11.93
C GLU A 302 -16.92 8.89 -12.16
N THR A 303 -16.25 7.86 -12.65
CA THR A 303 -16.79 6.52 -12.69
C THR A 303 -16.46 5.87 -11.36
N THR A 304 -17.38 5.86 -10.40
CA THR A 304 -17.25 5.01 -9.21
C THR A 304 -18.17 3.82 -9.39
N ARG A 305 -17.61 2.62 -9.38
CA ARG A 305 -18.37 1.39 -9.58
C ARG A 305 -17.94 0.33 -8.57
N GLY A 306 -18.90 -0.06 -7.74
CA GLY A 306 -18.73 -1.10 -6.73
C GLY A 306 -19.37 -2.41 -7.16
N VAL A 307 -18.75 -3.53 -6.78
CA VAL A 307 -19.34 -4.85 -6.93
C VAL A 307 -19.38 -5.55 -5.59
N VAL A 308 -20.52 -6.15 -5.26
CA VAL A 308 -20.68 -7.06 -4.11
C VAL A 308 -21.11 -8.42 -4.65
N THR A 309 -20.44 -9.49 -4.25
CA THR A 309 -20.82 -10.87 -4.62
C THR A 309 -21.62 -11.52 -3.50
N PHE A 310 -22.46 -12.49 -3.87
CA PHE A 310 -23.38 -13.17 -2.96
C PHE A 310 -23.40 -14.67 -3.26
N GLU A 311 -23.57 -15.44 -2.19
CA GLU A 311 -23.84 -16.88 -2.21
C GLU A 311 -25.07 -17.12 -1.33
N ASP A 312 -26.12 -17.69 -1.90
CA ASP A 312 -27.43 -17.89 -1.25
C ASP A 312 -27.97 -16.62 -0.56
N GLY A 313 -27.77 -15.46 -1.19
CA GLY A 313 -28.20 -14.15 -0.70
C GLY A 313 -27.29 -13.54 0.36
N VAL A 314 -26.26 -14.25 0.80
CA VAL A 314 -25.27 -13.79 1.80
C VAL A 314 -24.10 -13.13 1.07
N PRO A 315 -23.72 -11.89 1.39
CA PRO A 315 -22.57 -11.23 0.78
C PRO A 315 -21.29 -12.02 1.07
N VAL A 316 -20.35 -12.04 0.12
CA VAL A 316 -19.05 -12.73 0.28
C VAL A 316 -17.88 -11.78 0.06
N LEU A 317 -17.87 -11.05 -1.05
CA LEU A 317 -16.83 -10.09 -1.41
C LEU A 317 -17.39 -8.71 -1.71
N ALA A 318 -16.54 -7.70 -1.57
CA ALA A 318 -16.77 -6.37 -2.12
C ALA A 318 -15.52 -5.88 -2.87
N TYR A 319 -15.72 -5.12 -3.95
CA TYR A 319 -14.64 -4.62 -4.80
C TYR A 319 -15.03 -3.30 -5.46
N ASP A 320 -14.20 -2.28 -5.28
CA ASP A 320 -14.22 -1.04 -6.06
C ASP A 320 -13.44 -1.28 -7.35
N THR A 321 -14.14 -1.27 -8.49
CA THR A 321 -13.53 -1.60 -9.78
C THR A 321 -12.61 -0.51 -10.32
N GLU A 322 -12.67 0.69 -9.75
CA GLU A 322 -12.01 1.88 -10.29
C GLU A 322 -10.76 2.19 -9.47
N ARG A 323 -10.82 1.97 -8.16
CA ARG A 323 -9.65 2.03 -7.26
C ARG A 323 -8.90 0.71 -7.16
N GLU A 324 -9.49 -0.36 -7.69
CA GLU A 324 -9.01 -1.73 -7.58
C GLU A 324 -8.78 -2.23 -6.15
N VAL A 325 -9.55 -1.72 -5.20
CA VAL A 325 -9.49 -2.08 -3.77
C VAL A 325 -10.68 -2.98 -3.43
N GLY A 326 -10.45 -4.06 -2.69
CA GLY A 326 -11.53 -4.94 -2.21
C GLY A 326 -11.68 -4.97 -0.70
N GLY A 327 -12.64 -5.78 -0.24
CA GLY A 327 -12.95 -5.87 1.18
C GLY A 327 -13.70 -4.63 1.65
N ARG A 328 -13.52 -4.27 2.93
CA ARG A 328 -14.18 -3.09 3.53
C ARG A 328 -13.73 -1.78 2.88
N ASP A 329 -12.43 -1.62 2.63
CA ASP A 329 -11.90 -0.41 1.99
C ASP A 329 -12.51 -0.20 0.58
N GLY A 330 -12.70 -1.29 -0.16
CA GLY A 330 -13.44 -1.25 -1.43
C GLY A 330 -14.89 -0.84 -1.25
N LEU A 331 -15.58 -1.41 -0.26
CA LEU A 331 -16.97 -1.10 0.07
C LEU A 331 -17.19 0.39 0.43
N GLU A 332 -16.28 0.97 1.22
CA GLU A 332 -16.29 2.38 1.60
C GLU A 332 -16.08 3.30 0.38
N GLY A 333 -15.26 2.87 -0.59
CA GLY A 333 -14.97 3.61 -1.82
C GLY A 333 -16.21 3.96 -2.67
N PHE A 334 -17.28 3.17 -2.58
CA PHE A 334 -18.54 3.39 -3.29
C PHE A 334 -19.76 3.55 -2.37
N ALA A 335 -19.53 3.74 -1.06
CA ALA A 335 -20.57 4.05 -0.07
C ALA A 335 -20.96 5.53 -0.14
N VAL A 336 -21.62 5.93 -1.24
CA VAL A 336 -22.04 7.32 -1.46
C VAL A 336 -23.50 7.50 -1.04
N THR A 337 -23.79 8.60 -0.36
CA THR A 337 -25.16 8.98 0.00
C THR A 337 -25.88 9.57 -1.21
N GLY A 338 -26.91 8.88 -1.71
CA GLY A 338 -27.70 9.35 -2.84
C GLY A 338 -28.23 8.24 -3.74
N PRO A 339 -29.03 8.60 -4.77
CA PRO A 339 -29.57 7.61 -5.68
C PRO A 339 -28.44 6.86 -6.40
N THR A 340 -28.51 5.53 -6.33
CA THR A 340 -27.51 4.63 -6.91
C THR A 340 -28.21 3.70 -7.88
N ARG A 341 -27.60 3.49 -9.05
CA ARG A 341 -28.04 2.44 -9.96
C ARG A 341 -27.50 1.10 -9.46
N ALA A 342 -28.41 0.16 -9.21
CA ALA A 342 -28.07 -1.20 -8.82
C ALA A 342 -28.45 -2.17 -9.94
N ALA A 343 -27.49 -2.95 -10.42
CA ALA A 343 -27.70 -4.03 -11.40
C ALA A 343 -27.39 -5.38 -10.75
N VAL A 344 -28.40 -6.25 -10.68
CA VAL A 344 -28.35 -7.57 -10.06
C VAL A 344 -28.15 -8.63 -11.13
N HIS A 345 -27.10 -9.42 -10.99
CA HIS A 345 -26.71 -10.47 -11.91
C HIS A 345 -26.70 -11.82 -11.21
N ALA A 346 -27.33 -12.83 -11.81
CA ALA A 346 -27.26 -14.21 -11.35
C ALA A 346 -26.20 -14.99 -12.12
N VAL A 347 -25.53 -15.92 -11.45
CA VAL A 347 -24.49 -16.80 -12.03
C VAL A 347 -24.74 -18.24 -11.56
N ASP A 348 -24.06 -19.20 -12.18
CA ASP A 348 -24.09 -20.59 -11.70
C ASP A 348 -23.37 -20.69 -10.34
N ALA A 349 -23.79 -21.62 -9.49
CA ALA A 349 -23.33 -21.72 -8.10
C ALA A 349 -21.79 -21.79 -7.97
N ASP A 350 -21.13 -22.52 -8.86
CA ASP A 350 -19.67 -22.71 -8.83
C ASP A 350 -18.90 -21.56 -9.53
N ALA A 351 -19.59 -20.67 -10.24
CA ALA A 351 -18.95 -19.68 -11.12
C ALA A 351 -18.21 -18.57 -10.36
N LEU A 352 -18.50 -18.41 -9.07
CA LEU A 352 -17.82 -17.45 -8.19
C LEU A 352 -16.81 -18.10 -7.24
N ALA A 353 -16.63 -19.43 -7.28
CA ALA A 353 -15.75 -20.14 -6.36
C ALA A 353 -14.33 -19.57 -6.37
N ASP A 354 -13.73 -19.45 -7.56
CA ASP A 354 -12.38 -18.90 -7.73
C ASP A 354 -12.27 -17.43 -7.24
N ALA A 355 -13.34 -16.64 -7.41
CA ALA A 355 -13.36 -15.26 -6.92
C ALA A 355 -13.40 -15.24 -5.39
N HIS A 356 -14.24 -16.09 -4.78
CA HIS A 356 -14.47 -16.17 -3.34
C HIS A 356 -13.26 -16.70 -2.54
N GLU A 357 -12.24 -17.26 -3.21
CA GLU A 357 -10.96 -17.64 -2.60
C GLU A 357 -10.05 -16.44 -2.31
N VAL A 358 -10.33 -15.25 -2.87
CA VAL A 358 -9.51 -14.05 -2.68
C VAL A 358 -9.80 -13.40 -1.32
N GLU A 359 -9.07 -13.81 -0.28
CA GLU A 359 -9.27 -13.34 1.11
C GLU A 359 -9.22 -11.81 1.25
N ALA A 360 -8.35 -11.13 0.50
CA ALA A 360 -8.22 -9.68 0.54
C ALA A 360 -9.51 -8.93 0.17
N PHE A 361 -10.43 -9.56 -0.57
CA PHE A 361 -11.68 -8.93 -1.02
C PHE A 361 -12.89 -9.31 -0.16
N ARG A 362 -12.68 -10.17 0.84
CA ARG A 362 -13.74 -10.74 1.65
C ARG A 362 -14.34 -9.71 2.58
N VAL A 363 -15.67 -9.75 2.71
CA VAL A 363 -16.40 -8.91 3.66
C VAL A 363 -17.19 -9.79 4.63
N PRO A 364 -17.30 -9.37 5.91
CA PRO A 364 -18.22 -9.99 6.85
C PRO A 364 -19.67 -9.94 6.32
N PRO A 365 -20.52 -10.95 6.59
CA PRO A 365 -21.88 -11.01 6.06
C PRO A 365 -22.74 -9.76 6.31
N GLY A 366 -22.59 -9.13 7.49
CA GLY A 366 -23.33 -7.93 7.86
C GLY A 366 -22.79 -6.63 7.27
N GLU A 367 -21.55 -6.63 6.79
CA GLU A 367 -20.81 -5.39 6.52
C GLU A 367 -21.40 -4.55 5.37
N PRO A 368 -21.81 -5.14 4.23
CA PRO A 368 -22.47 -4.37 3.16
C PRO A 368 -23.75 -3.66 3.59
N ALA A 369 -24.50 -4.25 4.52
CA ALA A 369 -25.72 -3.63 5.04
C ALA A 369 -25.41 -2.45 6.00
N ARG A 370 -24.28 -2.50 6.71
CA ARG A 370 -23.83 -1.38 7.57
C ARG A 370 -23.27 -0.24 6.74
N VAL A 371 -22.32 -0.54 5.85
CA VAL A 371 -21.55 0.48 5.14
C VAL A 371 -22.37 1.12 4.02
N LEU A 372 -23.08 0.33 3.19
CA LEU A 372 -23.80 0.88 2.04
C LEU A 372 -25.18 1.44 2.40
N ALA A 373 -25.74 1.03 3.53
CA ALA A 373 -27.15 1.25 3.87
C ALA A 373 -27.39 1.77 5.30
N GLY A 374 -26.40 1.71 6.20
CA GLY A 374 -26.58 2.05 7.61
C GLY A 374 -27.67 1.22 8.31
N ASP A 375 -27.98 0.01 7.83
CA ASP A 375 -29.09 -0.81 8.31
C ASP A 375 -28.60 -2.00 9.16
N GLU A 376 -28.45 -1.76 10.46
CA GLU A 376 -28.04 -2.79 11.45
C GLU A 376 -29.02 -3.96 11.54
N ARG A 377 -30.31 -3.74 11.27
CA ARG A 377 -31.29 -4.84 11.32
C ARG A 377 -31.12 -5.77 10.14
N LEU A 378 -30.82 -5.21 8.96
CA LEU A 378 -30.47 -6.00 7.80
C LEU A 378 -29.14 -6.71 8.01
N ALA A 379 -28.13 -6.04 8.56
CA ALA A 379 -26.84 -6.65 8.88
C ALA A 379 -27.00 -7.89 9.78
N ALA A 380 -27.77 -7.77 10.87
CA ALA A 380 -28.06 -8.89 11.76
C ALA A 380 -28.77 -10.06 11.05
N LYS A 381 -29.77 -9.77 10.20
CA LYS A 381 -30.47 -10.80 9.42
C LYS A 381 -29.53 -11.52 8.46
N THR A 382 -28.63 -10.80 7.80
CA THR A 382 -27.65 -11.40 6.87
C THR A 382 -26.64 -12.27 7.61
N VAL A 383 -26.21 -11.86 8.82
CA VAL A 383 -25.36 -12.69 9.69
C VAL A 383 -26.09 -13.95 10.14
N ASP A 384 -27.36 -13.87 10.50
CA ASP A 384 -28.16 -15.04 10.88
C ASP A 384 -28.33 -16.04 9.71
N ALA A 385 -28.51 -15.53 8.50
CA ALA A 385 -28.60 -16.34 7.27
C ALA A 385 -27.26 -16.97 6.86
N ALA A 386 -26.13 -16.40 7.26
CA ALA A 386 -24.80 -16.88 6.89
C ALA A 386 -24.49 -18.28 7.47
N PRO A 387 -23.61 -19.07 6.81
CA PRO A 387 -23.11 -20.33 7.36
C PRO A 387 -22.45 -20.14 8.73
N ASP A 388 -22.50 -21.17 9.59
CA ASP A 388 -21.97 -21.13 10.98
C ASP A 388 -20.55 -20.55 11.05
N ALA A 389 -19.68 -20.96 10.12
CA ALA A 389 -18.28 -20.52 10.05
C ALA A 389 -18.11 -19.01 9.82
N ARG A 390 -19.09 -18.35 9.19
CA ARG A 390 -19.03 -16.91 8.86
C ARG A 390 -19.80 -16.03 9.83
N ARG A 391 -20.62 -16.58 10.75
CA ARG A 391 -21.44 -15.78 11.68
C ARG A 391 -20.64 -15.00 12.72
N GLU A 392 -19.38 -15.38 12.92
CA GLU A 392 -18.47 -14.74 13.88
C GLU A 392 -17.57 -13.69 13.21
N GLU A 393 -17.51 -13.67 11.88
CA GLU A 393 -16.74 -12.69 11.12
C GLU A 393 -17.32 -11.28 11.38
N GLY A 394 -16.47 -10.35 11.85
CA GLY A 394 -16.86 -8.96 12.14
C GLY A 394 -17.49 -8.69 13.52
N ARG A 395 -17.57 -9.69 14.44
CA ARG A 395 -18.06 -9.46 15.81
C ARG A 395 -17.16 -8.55 16.65
N ASP A 396 -15.84 -8.62 16.44
CA ASP A 396 -14.89 -7.74 17.14
C ASP A 396 -14.97 -6.29 16.67
N GLN A 397 -15.34 -6.04 15.40
CA GLN A 397 -15.46 -4.69 14.85
C GLN A 397 -16.71 -3.96 15.31
N SER A 398 -17.84 -4.65 15.52
CA SER A 398 -19.05 -4.05 16.11
C SER A 398 -18.84 -3.60 17.56
N ALA A 399 -18.03 -4.34 18.33
CA ALA A 399 -17.65 -3.94 19.68
C ALA A 399 -16.72 -2.71 19.66
N VAL A 400 -15.81 -2.65 18.68
CA VAL A 400 -14.91 -1.51 18.46
C VAL A 400 -15.66 -0.29 17.92
N GLU A 401 -16.62 -0.43 17.02
CA GLU A 401 -17.44 0.68 16.50
C GLU A 401 -18.41 1.22 17.55
N SER A 402 -19.01 0.35 18.35
CA SER A 402 -19.80 0.77 19.52
C SER A 402 -18.95 1.48 20.58
N PHE A 403 -17.67 1.13 20.69
CA PHE A 403 -16.70 1.80 21.55
C PHE A 403 -16.21 3.12 20.94
N LEU A 404 -16.03 3.20 19.62
CA LEU A 404 -15.62 4.41 18.90
C LEU A 404 -16.76 5.43 18.68
N ALA A 405 -18.02 5.03 18.87
CA ALA A 405 -19.17 5.92 18.87
C ALA A 405 -19.41 6.60 20.24
N ASP A 406 -18.70 6.15 21.29
CA ASP A 406 -18.81 6.67 22.64
C ASP A 406 -17.67 7.68 22.90
N ALA A 407 -17.96 8.96 22.65
CA ALA A 407 -16.98 10.04 22.78
C ALA A 407 -16.44 10.17 24.21
N ASP A 408 -17.27 9.88 25.22
CA ASP A 408 -16.89 9.95 26.63
C ASP A 408 -15.96 8.77 26.98
N ALA A 409 -16.23 7.56 26.48
CA ALA A 409 -15.33 6.41 26.66
C ALA A 409 -14.01 6.56 25.88
N ILE A 410 -14.03 7.17 24.69
CA ILE A 410 -12.80 7.49 23.94
C ILE A 410 -11.96 8.52 24.68
N GLU A 411 -12.58 9.53 25.28
CA GLU A 411 -11.87 10.54 26.06
C GLU A 411 -11.33 9.95 27.38
N GLU A 412 -12.07 9.06 28.01
CA GLU A 412 -11.63 8.30 29.19
C GLU A 412 -10.45 7.39 28.84
N ILE A 413 -10.49 6.61 27.75
CA ILE A 413 -9.37 5.77 27.30
C ILE A 413 -8.21 6.60 26.74
N ARG A 414 -8.43 7.76 26.12
CA ARG A 414 -7.33 8.67 25.74
C ARG A 414 -6.67 9.26 26.98
N SER A 415 -7.44 9.57 28.02
CA SER A 415 -6.92 9.99 29.31
C SER A 415 -6.15 8.86 29.97
N GLU A 416 -6.71 7.64 29.97
CA GLU A 416 -6.11 6.45 30.55
C GLU A 416 -4.86 6.02 29.78
N ALA A 417 -4.85 6.11 28.45
CA ALA A 417 -3.69 5.85 27.60
C ALA A 417 -2.63 6.95 27.72
N ARG A 418 -3.02 8.22 27.95
CA ARG A 418 -2.08 9.31 28.27
C ARG A 418 -1.50 9.15 29.67
N GLU A 419 -2.29 8.69 30.64
CA GLU A 419 -1.84 8.39 32.00
C GLU A 419 -1.00 7.12 32.05
N GLU A 420 -1.33 6.08 31.28
CA GLU A 420 -0.57 4.84 31.13
C GLU A 420 0.70 5.09 30.31
N ALA A 421 0.67 5.95 29.30
CA ALA A 421 1.87 6.42 28.58
C ALA A 421 2.77 7.25 29.48
N ARG A 422 2.22 8.15 30.33
CA ARG A 422 3.00 8.88 31.34
C ARG A 422 3.53 7.97 32.45
N ALA A 423 2.74 6.99 32.89
CA ALA A 423 3.15 6.02 33.90
C ALA A 423 4.23 5.06 33.37
N ARG A 424 4.10 4.58 32.12
CA ARG A 424 5.13 3.79 31.43
C ARG A 424 6.34 4.62 31.07
N ALA A 425 6.18 5.89 30.68
CA ALA A 425 7.30 6.80 30.50
C ALA A 425 8.06 7.00 31.81
N SER A 426 7.37 7.15 32.93
CA SER A 426 7.98 7.24 34.27
C SER A 426 8.65 5.92 34.71
N GLU A 427 8.02 4.78 34.42
CA GLU A 427 8.61 3.45 34.63
C GLU A 427 9.85 3.21 33.76
N TRP A 428 9.91 3.83 32.56
CA TRP A 428 10.98 3.68 31.57
C TRP A 428 12.02 4.81 31.63
N GLY A 429 11.89 5.73 32.59
CA GLY A 429 12.80 6.87 32.83
C GLY A 429 12.81 7.90 31.69
N LEU A 430 11.65 8.18 31.10
CA LEU A 430 11.43 9.01 29.92
C LEU A 430 10.49 10.20 30.19
N ASP A 431 10.39 10.64 31.46
CA ASP A 431 9.49 11.71 31.89
C ASP A 431 9.71 13.05 31.14
N ASP A 432 10.96 13.30 30.70
CA ASP A 432 11.36 14.56 30.07
C ASP A 432 10.94 14.68 28.59
N VAL A 433 10.55 13.57 27.94
CA VAL A 433 10.19 13.54 26.50
C VAL A 433 8.73 13.91 26.25
N LEU A 434 7.86 13.73 27.25
CA LEU A 434 6.43 14.03 27.14
C LEU A 434 6.08 15.49 27.48
N ALA A 435 7.06 16.28 27.94
CA ALA A 435 6.85 17.68 28.32
C ALA A 435 6.87 18.63 27.11
N ASP A 436 7.61 18.30 26.04
CA ASP A 436 7.75 19.16 24.85
C ASP A 436 6.56 19.08 23.88
N ASP A 437 5.80 17.98 23.88
CA ASP A 437 4.61 17.82 23.01
C ASP A 437 3.34 18.54 23.53
N ALA A 438 3.39 19.12 24.74
CA ALA A 438 2.21 19.76 25.35
C ALA A 438 2.05 21.24 24.98
N ASP A 439 3.10 21.91 24.48
CA ASP A 439 3.07 23.36 24.20
C ASP A 439 2.73 23.72 22.74
N ASP A 440 2.76 22.77 21.80
CA ASP A 440 2.59 23.06 20.36
C ASP A 440 1.17 22.80 19.80
N THR A 441 0.26 22.19 20.57
CA THR A 441 -1.11 21.89 20.09
C THR A 441 -2.20 22.88 20.48
N ASP A 442 -1.92 23.87 21.33
CA ASP A 442 -2.95 24.81 21.84
C ASP A 442 -2.98 26.18 21.14
N SER A 443 -2.26 26.36 20.02
CA SER A 443 -2.19 27.67 19.32
C SER A 443 -2.76 27.70 17.89
N ALA A 444 -3.30 26.60 17.37
CA ALA A 444 -3.75 26.53 15.97
C ALA A 444 -5.27 26.70 15.73
N ASP A 445 -6.13 26.64 16.76
CA ASP A 445 -7.59 26.59 16.54
C ASP A 445 -8.39 27.88 16.85
N ASP A 446 -7.74 28.97 17.28
CA ASP A 446 -8.46 30.21 17.66
C ASP A 446 -8.28 31.39 16.67
N ALA A 447 -7.67 31.18 15.50
CA ALA A 447 -7.35 32.28 14.57
C ALA A 447 -8.33 32.48 13.40
N ASP A 448 -9.29 31.58 13.15
CA ASP A 448 -10.14 31.63 11.94
C ASP A 448 -11.63 31.92 12.19
N ALA A 449 -12.01 32.32 13.42
CA ALA A 449 -13.41 32.64 13.77
C ALA A 449 -13.72 34.15 13.88
N ALA A 450 -12.77 35.05 13.61
CA ALA A 450 -12.93 36.49 13.82
C ALA A 450 -12.65 37.34 12.57
N ALA A 451 -13.28 37.04 11.43
CA ALA A 451 -13.20 37.91 10.26
C ALA A 451 -14.41 37.85 9.30
N ILE A 452 -15.64 37.67 9.79
CA ILE A 452 -16.86 37.89 8.98
C ILE A 452 -17.97 38.53 9.83
N ASP A 453 -17.78 39.76 10.31
CA ASP A 453 -18.91 40.66 10.58
C ASP A 453 -18.46 42.13 10.51
N ALA A 454 -18.57 42.71 9.32
CA ALA A 454 -18.59 44.16 9.12
C ALA A 454 -19.50 44.46 7.92
N GLY A 455 -20.79 44.63 8.21
CA GLY A 455 -21.78 45.11 7.25
C GLY A 455 -21.44 46.52 6.73
N PRO A 456 -21.94 46.90 5.53
CA PRO A 456 -21.65 48.20 4.95
C PRO A 456 -22.62 49.24 5.48
N ASP A 457 -22.10 50.36 6.01
CA ASP A 457 -22.92 51.56 6.19
C ASP A 457 -22.14 52.80 5.76
N SER A 458 -22.53 53.37 4.62
CA SER A 458 -22.33 54.78 4.35
C SER A 458 -23.36 55.29 3.32
N ARG A 459 -24.48 55.81 3.84
CA ARG A 459 -25.41 56.81 3.28
C ARG A 459 -26.10 56.56 1.94
#